data_AF-A0A4Q3WVY8-F1
#
_entry.id   AF-A0A4Q3WVY8-F1
#
_cell.length_a   1.000
_cell.length_b   1.000
_cell.length_c   1.000
_cell.angle_alpha   90.00
_cell.angle_beta   90.00
_cell.angle_gamma   90.00
#
_symmetry.space_group_name_H-M   'P 1'
#
loop_
_entity.id
_entity.type
_entity.pdbx_description
1 polymer ?
#
loop_
_entity_poly.entity_id
_entity_poly.type
_entity_poly.pdbx_seq_one_letter_code
_entity_poly.pdbx_strand_id
1 'polypeptide(L)'
;MNELEQWIARCISIPIGEFPPGGGEYLEDENEERKEWQPSQLHLFLIQAPSNLRETVAEDLLSQLHSQIRNQPCEQEVWGTVVMQISNPLPDLITHDLIDRGIVIEQLGHLHQSEAILRRLAPLVPEALLTLAGEFYRNPQRSLGEFVDILDQYADAPWLRSHLAHGVTSSSQKLGAFLKRVEGTPDWQQALDTQATHEYVQQK
;
A
#
# COMPACT_ATOMS: atom_id res chain seq x y z
N MET A 1 19.02 13.98 -9.87
CA MET A 1 18.49 13.84 -8.51
C MET A 1 17.28 14.75 -8.39
N ASN A 2 16.09 14.17 -8.31
CA ASN A 2 14.83 14.92 -8.21
C ASN A 2 14.66 15.53 -6.80
N GLU A 3 13.58 16.27 -6.56
CA GLU A 3 13.40 16.99 -5.28
C GLU A 3 13.23 16.01 -4.12
N LEU A 4 12.54 14.88 -4.35
CA LEU A 4 12.35 13.84 -3.34
C LEU A 4 13.67 13.16 -2.98
N GLU A 5 14.49 12.79 -3.97
CA GLU A 5 15.82 12.23 -3.76
C GLU A 5 16.74 13.22 -3.04
N GLN A 6 16.68 14.51 -3.36
CA GLN A 6 17.42 15.54 -2.62
C GLN A 6 16.97 15.62 -1.16
N TRP A 7 15.66 15.55 -0.91
CA TRP A 7 15.12 15.53 0.45
C TRP A 7 15.54 14.26 1.22
N ILE A 8 15.48 13.09 0.59
CA ILE A 8 15.96 11.82 1.17
C ILE A 8 17.47 11.89 1.47
N ALA A 9 18.28 12.41 0.55
CA ALA A 9 19.72 12.58 0.75
C ALA A 9 20.04 13.50 1.95
N ARG A 10 19.23 14.55 2.17
CA ARG A 10 19.33 15.38 3.38
C ARG A 10 18.99 14.59 4.64
N CYS A 11 17.93 13.77 4.62
CA CYS A 11 17.60 12.89 5.75
C CYS A 11 18.79 11.98 6.09
N ILE A 12 19.38 11.32 5.09
CA ILE A 12 20.53 10.42 5.28
C ILE A 12 21.73 11.15 5.90
N SER A 13 21.91 12.44 5.58
CA SER A 13 23.02 13.26 6.08
C SER A 13 22.86 13.73 7.53
N ILE A 14 21.69 13.55 8.15
CA ILE A 14 21.45 13.91 9.55
C ILE A 14 22.07 12.85 10.47
N PRO A 15 22.96 13.22 11.41
CA PRO A 15 23.53 12.31 12.37
C PRO A 15 22.48 11.57 13.20
N ILE A 16 22.75 10.30 13.52
CA ILE A 16 21.90 9.51 14.42
C ILE A 16 21.84 10.22 15.78
N GLY A 17 20.64 10.44 16.31
CA GLY A 17 20.40 11.20 17.54
C GLY A 17 20.13 12.70 17.33
N GLU A 18 20.31 13.22 16.11
CA GLU A 18 19.82 14.56 15.73
C GLU A 18 18.43 14.52 15.07
N PHE A 19 17.91 13.33 14.81
CA PHE A 19 16.52 13.15 14.40
C PHE A 19 15.59 13.50 15.57
N PRO A 20 14.55 14.33 15.34
CA PRO A 20 13.62 14.64 16.41
C PRO A 20 12.81 13.37 16.72
N PRO A 21 12.48 13.08 17.99
CA PRO A 21 11.62 11.97 18.32
C PRO A 21 10.26 12.13 17.61
N GLY A 22 9.93 11.17 16.74
CA GLY A 22 8.59 11.03 16.17
C GLY A 22 7.58 10.70 17.26
N GLY A 23 6.36 11.19 17.07
CA GLY A 23 5.34 11.25 18.12
C GLY A 23 4.91 9.85 18.55
N GLY A 24 5.26 9.46 19.78
CA GLY A 24 4.82 8.21 20.38
C GLY A 24 5.04 8.17 21.89
N GLU A 25 3.94 8.38 22.62
CA GLU A 25 3.69 8.17 24.07
C GLU A 25 4.67 8.76 25.10
N TYR A 26 4.13 9.68 25.90
CA TYR A 26 4.72 10.23 27.12
C TYR A 26 5.00 9.11 28.12
N LEU A 27 6.26 8.72 28.27
CA LEU A 27 6.72 7.98 29.44
C LEU A 27 7.14 9.01 30.49
N GLU A 28 6.36 9.09 31.56
CA GLU A 28 6.69 9.80 32.79
C GLU A 28 7.90 9.10 33.44
N ASP A 29 9.12 9.43 33.03
CA ASP A 29 10.32 9.03 33.75
C ASP A 29 11.22 10.26 34.01
N GLU A 30 11.26 10.68 35.28
CA GLU A 30 11.60 12.03 35.74
C GLU A 30 13.11 12.35 35.83
N ASN A 31 14.05 11.62 35.21
CA ASN A 31 15.46 11.82 35.59
C ASN A 31 16.56 11.76 34.52
N GLU A 32 16.26 11.95 33.23
CA GLU A 32 17.30 12.35 32.26
C GLU A 32 16.85 13.59 31.47
N GLU A 33 17.59 14.69 31.58
CA GLU A 33 17.50 15.86 30.69
C GLU A 33 17.91 15.47 29.24
N ARG A 34 17.12 14.63 28.58
CA ARG A 34 17.18 14.52 27.12
C ARG A 34 16.56 15.79 26.57
N LYS A 35 17.31 16.52 25.74
CA LYS A 35 16.78 17.64 24.96
C LYS A 35 15.68 17.10 24.04
N GLU A 36 14.45 17.04 24.54
CA GLU A 36 13.27 16.73 23.77
C GLU A 36 13.11 17.82 22.70
N TRP A 37 13.14 17.40 21.44
CA TRP A 37 12.74 18.28 20.36
C TRP A 37 11.24 18.47 20.41
N GLN A 38 10.80 19.70 20.16
CA GLN A 38 9.38 20.01 20.06
C GLN A 38 8.82 19.41 18.76
N PRO A 39 7.61 18.81 18.75
CA PRO A 39 6.95 18.31 17.53
C PRO A 39 6.92 19.30 16.36
N SER A 40 6.97 20.60 16.65
CA SER A 40 7.07 21.69 15.68
C SER A 40 8.34 21.66 14.81
N GLN A 41 9.44 21.07 15.30
CA GLN A 41 10.71 21.00 14.56
C GLN A 41 10.73 19.84 13.56
N LEU A 42 10.14 18.70 13.91
CA LEU A 42 9.90 17.58 12.99
C LEU A 42 8.93 18.02 11.89
N HIS A 43 7.90 18.77 12.26
CA HIS A 43 6.97 19.40 11.31
C HIS A 43 7.67 20.34 10.32
N LEU A 44 8.58 21.22 10.76
CA LEU A 44 9.32 22.11 9.87
C LEU A 44 10.20 21.36 8.85
N PHE A 45 10.80 20.24 9.26
CA PHE A 45 11.61 19.40 8.38
C PHE A 45 10.74 18.67 7.34
N LEU A 46 9.57 18.16 7.75
CA LEU A 46 8.62 17.49 6.87
C LEU A 46 7.89 18.46 5.92
N ILE A 47 7.66 19.71 6.31
CA ILE A 47 7.08 20.75 5.44
C ILE A 47 7.99 21.05 4.23
N GLN A 48 9.31 20.82 4.36
CA GLN A 48 10.25 20.94 3.23
C GLN A 48 10.24 19.73 2.28
N ALA A 49 9.43 18.71 2.55
CA ALA A 49 9.21 17.64 1.59
C ALA A 49 8.53 18.23 0.34
N PRO A 50 8.94 17.81 -0.86
CA PRO A 50 8.36 18.35 -2.09
C PRO A 50 6.84 18.08 -2.12
N SER A 51 6.07 19.13 -2.38
CA SER A 51 4.62 19.00 -2.50
C SER A 51 4.26 18.56 -3.92
N ASN A 52 3.55 17.43 -4.05
CA ASN A 52 2.78 17.01 -5.23
C ASN A 52 3.50 16.33 -6.40
N LEU A 53 4.70 15.76 -6.23
CA LEU A 53 5.33 14.99 -7.30
C LEU A 53 5.45 13.52 -6.90
N ARG A 54 4.80 12.64 -7.67
CA ARG A 54 5.05 11.19 -7.62
C ARG A 54 6.33 10.91 -8.38
N GLU A 55 7.46 10.85 -7.70
CA GLU A 55 8.77 10.73 -8.32
C GLU A 55 9.32 9.31 -8.21
N THR A 56 10.10 8.89 -9.21
CA THR A 56 10.85 7.63 -9.10
C THR A 56 12.10 7.89 -8.27
N VAL A 57 12.34 7.06 -7.26
CA VAL A 57 13.50 7.15 -6.37
C VAL A 57 14.38 5.91 -6.54
N ALA A 58 15.69 6.13 -6.65
CA ALA A 58 16.65 5.04 -6.76
C ALA A 58 16.65 4.11 -5.52
N GLU A 59 16.72 2.79 -5.77
CA GLU A 59 16.65 1.75 -4.73
C GLU A 59 17.82 1.81 -3.74
N ASP A 60 19.02 2.19 -4.19
CA ASP A 60 20.19 2.37 -3.35
C ASP A 60 19.99 3.50 -2.33
N LEU A 61 19.32 4.58 -2.75
CA LEU A 61 19.00 5.71 -1.88
C LEU A 61 17.92 5.32 -0.85
N LEU A 62 16.89 4.57 -1.25
CA LEU A 62 15.88 4.04 -0.33
C LEU A 62 16.50 3.07 0.70
N SER A 63 17.45 2.25 0.27
CA SER A 63 18.17 1.32 1.15
C SER A 63 19.07 2.03 2.15
N GLN A 64 19.75 3.10 1.73
CA GLN A 64 20.52 3.97 2.62
C GLN A 64 19.63 4.67 3.63
N LEU A 65 18.50 5.24 3.18
CA LEU A 65 17.52 5.85 4.07
C LEU A 65 17.04 4.84 5.11
N HIS A 66 16.60 3.67 4.67
CA HIS A 66 16.12 2.61 5.55
C HIS A 66 17.15 2.26 6.63
N SER A 67 18.40 2.01 6.22
CA SER A 67 19.48 1.65 7.15
C SER A 67 19.73 2.76 8.19
N GLN A 68 19.60 4.02 7.79
CA GLN A 68 19.83 5.18 8.66
C GLN A 68 18.71 5.41 9.67
N ILE A 69 17.44 5.35 9.21
CA ILE A 69 16.29 5.72 10.06
C ILE A 69 15.66 4.53 10.78
N ARG A 70 16.09 3.30 10.51
CA ARG A 70 15.52 2.11 11.14
C ARG A 70 15.65 2.15 12.67
N ASN A 71 14.52 1.96 13.35
CA ASN A 71 14.36 2.07 14.80
C ASN A 71 14.66 3.48 15.36
N GLN A 72 14.73 4.50 14.51
CA GLN A 72 14.74 5.89 14.96
C GLN A 72 13.29 6.33 15.22
N PRO A 73 13.04 7.24 16.18
CA PRO A 73 11.67 7.57 16.51
C PRO A 73 10.95 8.33 15.38
N CYS A 74 11.68 8.99 14.46
CA CYS A 74 11.12 9.66 13.28
C CYS A 74 10.76 8.73 12.10
N GLU A 75 11.00 7.42 12.25
CA GLU A 75 10.93 6.47 11.13
C GLU A 75 9.53 6.42 10.50
N GLN A 76 8.48 6.42 11.32
CA GLN A 76 7.09 6.39 10.88
C GLN A 76 6.76 7.60 10.00
N GLU A 77 7.12 8.81 10.44
CA GLU A 77 6.81 10.04 9.72
C GLU A 77 7.62 10.18 8.42
N VAL A 78 8.90 9.78 8.45
CA VAL A 78 9.76 9.81 7.27
C VAL A 78 9.24 8.83 6.22
N TRP A 79 8.96 7.58 6.58
CA TRP A 79 8.36 6.62 5.64
C TRP A 79 6.98 7.04 5.17
N GLY A 80 6.17 7.64 6.04
CA GLY A 80 4.83 8.11 5.66
C GLY A 80 4.92 9.16 4.55
N THR A 81 5.93 10.03 4.64
CA THR A 81 6.20 11.04 3.61
C THR A 81 6.73 10.41 2.33
N VAL A 82 7.73 9.51 2.42
CA VAL A 82 8.32 8.85 1.25
C VAL A 82 7.27 8.04 0.49
N VAL A 83 6.53 7.17 1.16
CA VAL A 83 5.53 6.28 0.56
C VAL A 83 4.44 7.07 -0.17
N MET A 84 4.06 8.25 0.34
CA MET A 84 3.06 9.10 -0.29
C MET A 84 3.58 9.83 -1.56
N GLN A 85 4.90 9.94 -1.72
CA GLN A 85 5.54 10.72 -2.78
C GLN A 85 6.28 9.88 -3.84
N ILE A 86 6.50 8.59 -3.62
CA ILE A 86 7.13 7.74 -4.64
C ILE A 86 6.11 7.28 -5.71
N SER A 87 6.59 7.08 -6.93
CA SER A 87 5.83 6.49 -8.03
C SER A 87 6.13 5.00 -8.27
N ASN A 88 7.35 4.56 -7.94
CA ASN A 88 7.78 3.17 -8.03
C ASN A 88 7.48 2.41 -6.73
N PRO A 89 7.32 1.08 -6.78
CA PRO A 89 7.25 0.25 -5.58
C PRO A 89 8.51 0.43 -4.73
N LEU A 90 8.35 0.28 -3.41
CA LEU A 90 9.48 0.11 -2.51
C LEU A 90 10.16 -1.24 -2.77
N PRO A 91 11.47 -1.36 -2.56
CA PRO A 91 12.17 -2.64 -2.58
C PRO A 91 11.52 -3.65 -1.61
N ASP A 92 11.29 -4.89 -2.06
CA ASP A 92 10.55 -5.91 -1.29
C ASP A 92 11.13 -6.12 0.12
N LEU A 93 12.45 -6.07 0.28
CA LEU A 93 13.12 -6.21 1.58
C LEU A 93 12.71 -5.11 2.57
N ILE A 94 12.64 -3.86 2.10
CA ILE A 94 12.21 -2.73 2.91
C ILE A 94 10.72 -2.89 3.23
N THR A 95 9.90 -3.18 2.23
CA THR A 95 8.45 -3.30 2.41
C THR A 95 8.09 -4.42 3.38
N HIS A 96 8.77 -5.57 3.31
CA HIS A 96 8.60 -6.65 4.27
C HIS A 96 8.94 -6.23 5.71
N ASP A 97 10.08 -5.56 5.92
CA ASP A 97 10.48 -5.09 7.25
C ASP A 97 9.51 -4.03 7.81
N LEU A 98 9.00 -3.11 6.98
CA LEU A 98 7.97 -2.15 7.40
C LEU A 98 6.66 -2.83 7.79
N ILE A 99 6.23 -3.85 7.02
CA ILE A 99 5.03 -4.65 7.34
C ILE A 99 5.21 -5.38 8.67
N ASP A 100 6.36 -6.04 8.87
CA ASP A 100 6.66 -6.80 10.09
C ASP A 100 6.64 -5.92 11.36
N ARG A 101 6.93 -4.62 11.21
CA ARG A 101 6.98 -3.65 12.31
C ARG A 101 5.74 -2.75 12.40
N GLY A 102 4.73 -2.94 11.55
CA GLY A 102 3.51 -2.14 11.59
C GLY A 102 3.69 -0.68 11.14
N ILE A 103 4.71 -0.38 10.33
CA ILE A 103 5.06 0.98 9.92
C ILE A 103 4.37 1.29 8.59
N VAL A 104 3.62 2.41 8.57
CA VAL A 104 2.91 2.96 7.39
C VAL A 104 2.07 1.95 6.58
N ILE A 105 1.45 0.98 7.26
CA ILE A 105 0.72 -0.14 6.64
C ILE A 105 -0.35 0.33 5.66
N GLU A 106 -1.20 1.28 6.06
CA GLU A 106 -2.25 1.84 5.22
C GLU A 106 -1.68 2.46 3.93
N GLN A 107 -0.64 3.28 4.06
CA GLN A 107 -0.01 3.94 2.91
C GLN A 107 0.64 2.92 1.95
N LEU A 108 1.23 1.85 2.48
CA LEU A 108 1.78 0.77 1.66
C LEU A 108 0.70 0.04 0.85
N GLY A 109 -0.51 -0.13 1.40
CA GLY A 109 -1.62 -0.75 0.70
C GLY A 109 -2.19 0.08 -0.46
N HIS A 110 -1.93 1.39 -0.48
CA HIS A 110 -2.28 2.28 -1.59
C HIS A 110 -1.22 2.35 -2.70
N LEU A 111 -0.02 1.81 -2.46
CA LEU A 111 1.04 1.76 -3.46
C LEU A 111 0.87 0.56 -4.40
N HIS A 112 1.34 0.73 -5.63
CA HIS A 112 1.58 -0.43 -6.49
C HIS A 112 2.77 -1.20 -5.92
N GLN A 113 2.58 -2.49 -5.67
CA GLN A 113 3.55 -3.37 -5.01
C GLN A 113 3.67 -4.69 -5.77
N SER A 114 4.72 -5.46 -5.47
CA SER A 114 4.82 -6.84 -5.94
C SER A 114 3.65 -7.69 -5.39
N GLU A 115 3.28 -8.74 -6.12
CA GLU A 115 2.18 -9.63 -5.68
C GLU A 115 2.44 -10.23 -4.29
N ALA A 116 3.69 -10.62 -4.01
CA ALA A 116 4.05 -11.19 -2.71
C ALA A 116 3.74 -10.20 -1.57
N ILE A 117 4.02 -8.91 -1.78
CA ILE A 117 3.68 -7.84 -0.85
C ILE A 117 2.17 -7.62 -0.76
N LEU A 118 1.47 -7.54 -1.89
CA LEU A 118 0.01 -7.37 -1.90
C LEU A 118 -0.70 -8.50 -1.17
N ARG A 119 -0.23 -9.75 -1.29
CA ARG A 119 -0.78 -10.89 -0.53
C ARG A 119 -0.56 -10.76 0.98
N ARG A 120 0.58 -10.19 1.40
CA ARG A 120 0.85 -9.92 2.82
C ARG A 120 0.00 -8.76 3.36
N LEU A 121 -0.25 -7.74 2.54
CA LEU A 121 -1.05 -6.56 2.92
C LEU A 121 -2.56 -6.79 2.82
N ALA A 122 -3.03 -7.68 1.96
CA ALA A 122 -4.46 -7.95 1.74
C ALA A 122 -5.29 -8.21 3.02
N PRO A 123 -4.82 -8.97 4.03
CA PRO A 123 -5.57 -9.13 5.28
C PRO A 123 -5.51 -7.91 6.21
N LEU A 124 -4.63 -6.95 5.94
CA LEU A 124 -4.41 -5.75 6.77
C LEU A 124 -5.06 -4.50 6.18
N VAL A 125 -5.03 -4.34 4.86
CA VAL A 125 -5.47 -3.14 4.14
C VAL A 125 -6.41 -3.52 2.99
N PRO A 126 -7.68 -3.08 3.01
CA PRO A 126 -8.66 -3.37 1.96
C PRO A 126 -8.19 -3.01 0.56
N GLU A 127 -7.51 -1.87 0.39
CA GLU A 127 -7.01 -1.39 -0.90
C GLU A 127 -5.96 -2.29 -1.53
N ALA A 128 -5.13 -2.96 -0.71
CA ALA A 128 -4.18 -3.95 -1.20
C ALA A 128 -4.92 -5.17 -1.76
N LEU A 129 -5.99 -5.63 -1.08
CA LEU A 129 -6.84 -6.72 -1.57
C LEU A 129 -7.58 -6.32 -2.85
N LEU A 130 -8.13 -5.11 -2.92
CA LEU A 130 -8.79 -4.60 -4.14
C LEU A 130 -7.83 -4.60 -5.33
N THR A 131 -6.61 -4.11 -5.11
CA THR A 131 -5.56 -4.08 -6.13
C THR A 131 -5.23 -5.50 -6.59
N LEU A 132 -4.95 -6.41 -5.65
CA LEU A 132 -4.63 -7.81 -5.92
C LEU A 132 -5.75 -8.51 -6.70
N ALA A 133 -6.97 -8.49 -6.17
CA ALA A 133 -8.11 -9.15 -6.80
C ALA A 133 -8.42 -8.55 -8.17
N GLY A 134 -8.32 -7.22 -8.31
CA GLY A 134 -8.50 -6.52 -9.58
C GLY A 134 -7.45 -6.90 -10.62
N GLU A 135 -6.19 -7.15 -10.23
CA GLU A 135 -5.17 -7.69 -11.13
C GLU A 135 -5.50 -9.10 -11.60
N PHE A 136 -5.86 -9.99 -10.67
CA PHE A 136 -6.25 -11.36 -11.00
C PHE A 136 -7.50 -11.42 -11.88
N TYR A 137 -8.44 -10.50 -11.69
CA TYR A 137 -9.67 -10.43 -12.48
C TYR A 137 -9.44 -9.91 -13.91
N ARG A 138 -8.57 -8.90 -14.08
CA ARG A 138 -8.40 -8.16 -15.35
C ARG A 138 -7.22 -8.63 -16.20
N ASN A 139 -6.26 -9.37 -15.64
CA ASN A 139 -5.08 -9.82 -16.38
C ASN A 139 -5.28 -11.23 -16.98
N PRO A 140 -5.20 -11.42 -18.31
CA PRO A 140 -5.41 -12.73 -18.95
C PRO A 140 -4.32 -13.75 -18.65
N GLN A 141 -3.12 -13.33 -18.22
CA GLN A 141 -2.03 -14.24 -17.85
C GLN A 141 -2.22 -14.85 -16.45
N ARG A 142 -3.10 -14.28 -15.63
CA ARG A 142 -3.39 -14.79 -14.29
C ARG A 142 -4.37 -15.95 -14.36
N SER A 143 -4.12 -16.99 -13.56
CA SER A 143 -4.95 -18.19 -13.60
C SER A 143 -6.36 -17.95 -13.05
N LEU A 144 -7.31 -18.75 -13.51
CA LEU A 144 -8.67 -18.78 -12.95
C LEU A 144 -8.66 -19.31 -11.50
N GLY A 145 -7.82 -20.30 -11.21
CA GLY A 145 -7.73 -20.92 -9.89
C GLY A 145 -7.34 -19.93 -8.81
N GLU A 146 -6.26 -19.17 -9.02
CA GLU A 146 -5.80 -18.17 -8.05
C GLU A 146 -6.82 -17.03 -7.85
N PHE A 147 -7.56 -16.65 -8.90
CA PHE A 147 -8.63 -15.67 -8.76
C PHE A 147 -9.77 -16.21 -7.88
N VAL A 148 -10.15 -17.48 -8.11
CA VAL A 148 -11.15 -18.17 -7.29
C VAL A 148 -10.71 -18.27 -5.83
N ASP A 149 -9.45 -18.62 -5.58
CA ASP A 149 -8.90 -18.73 -4.24
C ASP A 149 -9.00 -17.39 -3.48
N ILE A 150 -8.73 -16.26 -4.14
CA ILE A 150 -8.92 -14.93 -3.56
C ILE A 150 -10.39 -14.68 -3.19
N LEU A 151 -11.33 -15.00 -4.08
CA LEU A 151 -12.75 -14.79 -3.79
C LEU A 151 -13.25 -15.66 -2.64
N ASP A 152 -12.77 -16.90 -2.54
CA ASP A 152 -13.16 -17.83 -1.48
C ASP A 152 -12.52 -17.45 -0.14
N GLN A 153 -11.27 -16.98 -0.15
CA GLN A 153 -10.57 -16.51 1.04
C GLN A 153 -11.24 -15.27 1.67
N TYR A 154 -11.80 -14.38 0.85
CA TYR A 154 -12.41 -13.12 1.28
C TYR A 154 -13.91 -13.08 0.97
N ALA A 155 -14.59 -14.21 1.16
CA ALA A 155 -16.01 -14.36 0.86
C ALA A 155 -16.92 -13.45 1.73
N ASP A 156 -16.44 -12.95 2.86
CA ASP A 156 -17.15 -12.05 3.77
C ASP A 156 -16.91 -10.56 3.47
N ALA A 157 -16.17 -10.23 2.42
CA ALA A 157 -15.89 -8.85 1.99
C ALA A 157 -16.86 -8.38 0.88
N PRO A 158 -18.06 -7.83 1.19
CA PRO A 158 -19.01 -7.36 0.17
C PRO A 158 -18.45 -6.23 -0.69
N TRP A 159 -17.62 -5.37 -0.11
CA TRP A 159 -16.96 -4.27 -0.83
C TRP A 159 -16.03 -4.77 -1.95
N LEU A 160 -15.39 -5.94 -1.78
CA LEU A 160 -14.55 -6.55 -2.81
C LEU A 160 -15.40 -6.96 -4.01
N ARG A 161 -16.55 -7.61 -3.77
CA ARG A 161 -17.47 -8.00 -4.82
C ARG A 161 -18.02 -6.80 -5.57
N SER A 162 -18.48 -5.79 -4.84
CA SER A 162 -18.98 -4.56 -5.45
C SER A 162 -17.89 -3.89 -6.31
N HIS A 163 -16.64 -3.85 -5.84
CA HIS A 163 -15.53 -3.34 -6.64
C HIS A 163 -15.32 -4.13 -7.94
N LEU A 164 -15.26 -5.46 -7.87
CA LEU A 164 -15.05 -6.32 -9.04
C LEU A 164 -16.24 -6.29 -10.01
N ALA A 165 -17.47 -6.08 -9.51
CA ALA A 165 -18.66 -5.96 -10.34
C ALA A 165 -18.55 -4.79 -11.33
N HIS A 166 -17.81 -3.72 -11.03
CA HIS A 166 -17.57 -2.61 -11.94
C HIS A 166 -16.37 -2.82 -12.88
N GLY A 167 -15.59 -3.87 -12.67
CA GLY A 167 -14.38 -4.16 -13.44
C GLY A 167 -14.65 -4.93 -14.73
N VAL A 168 -13.76 -4.79 -15.70
CA VAL A 168 -13.78 -5.58 -16.94
C VAL A 168 -12.96 -6.85 -16.75
N THR A 169 -13.59 -8.01 -16.71
CA THR A 169 -12.90 -9.32 -16.63
C THR A 169 -11.99 -9.57 -17.83
N SER A 170 -10.88 -10.30 -17.62
CA SER A 170 -10.03 -10.76 -18.71
C SER A 170 -10.61 -11.94 -19.49
N SER A 171 -11.59 -12.66 -18.93
CA SER A 171 -12.17 -13.84 -19.57
C SER A 171 -13.59 -14.16 -19.09
N SER A 172 -14.36 -14.81 -19.96
CA SER A 172 -15.69 -15.33 -19.65
C SER A 172 -15.68 -16.36 -18.51
N GLN A 173 -14.60 -17.11 -18.35
CA GLN A 173 -14.43 -18.06 -17.25
C GLN A 173 -14.32 -17.38 -15.89
N LYS A 174 -13.51 -16.31 -15.78
CA LYS A 174 -13.39 -15.52 -14.54
C LYS A 174 -14.69 -14.82 -14.20
N LEU A 175 -15.37 -14.26 -15.20
CA LEU A 175 -16.70 -13.68 -15.01
C LEU A 175 -17.70 -14.71 -14.51
N GLY A 176 -17.76 -15.90 -15.13
CA GLY A 176 -18.65 -16.97 -14.67
C GLY A 176 -18.36 -17.42 -13.24
N ALA A 177 -17.08 -17.48 -12.85
CA ALA A 177 -16.67 -17.82 -11.48
C ALA A 177 -17.02 -16.74 -10.45
N PHE A 178 -16.93 -15.47 -10.83
CA PHE A 178 -17.37 -14.33 -10.04
C PHE A 178 -18.90 -14.34 -9.88
N LEU A 179 -19.63 -14.42 -10.99
CA LEU A 179 -21.10 -14.47 -11.03
C LEU A 179 -21.64 -15.57 -10.10
N LYS A 180 -21.10 -16.79 -10.18
CA LYS A 180 -21.52 -17.91 -9.30
C LYS A 180 -21.43 -17.59 -7.80
N ARG A 181 -20.53 -16.70 -7.38
CA ARG A 181 -20.32 -16.34 -5.95
C ARG A 181 -21.15 -15.15 -5.50
N VAL A 182 -21.64 -14.35 -6.45
CA VAL A 182 -22.48 -13.18 -6.16
C VAL A 182 -23.95 -13.45 -6.49
N GLU A 183 -24.27 -14.65 -7.00
CA GLU A 183 -25.64 -15.08 -7.25
C GLU A 183 -26.50 -14.99 -5.97
N GLY A 184 -27.63 -14.28 -6.07
CA GLY A 184 -28.55 -14.07 -4.95
C GLY A 184 -28.08 -13.03 -3.91
N THR A 185 -26.94 -12.35 -4.12
CA THR A 185 -26.54 -11.21 -3.29
C THR A 185 -27.03 -9.89 -3.89
N PRO A 186 -27.05 -8.78 -3.13
CA PRO A 186 -27.36 -7.46 -3.68
C PRO A 186 -26.42 -7.05 -4.84
N ASP A 187 -25.18 -7.54 -4.84
CA ASP A 187 -24.18 -7.27 -5.87
C ASP A 187 -24.49 -7.99 -7.20
N TRP A 188 -25.40 -8.97 -7.20
CA TRP A 188 -25.79 -9.75 -8.37
C TRP A 188 -26.27 -8.88 -9.53
N GLN A 189 -27.24 -7.99 -9.26
CA GLN A 189 -27.83 -7.15 -10.29
C GLN A 189 -26.80 -6.17 -10.85
N GLN A 190 -25.96 -5.62 -9.98
CA GLN A 190 -24.88 -4.71 -10.37
C GLN A 190 -23.86 -5.40 -11.27
N ALA A 191 -23.51 -6.65 -11.00
CA ALA A 191 -22.62 -7.44 -11.87
C ALA A 191 -23.26 -7.70 -13.25
N LEU A 192 -24.57 -7.97 -13.29
CA LEU A 192 -25.31 -8.22 -14.53
C LEU A 192 -25.43 -6.98 -15.44
N ASP A 193 -25.52 -5.79 -14.85
CA ASP A 193 -25.73 -4.54 -15.59
C ASP A 193 -24.47 -4.03 -16.30
N THR A 194 -23.32 -4.71 -16.14
CA THR A 194 -22.09 -4.34 -16.84
C THR A 194 -22.02 -4.88 -18.26
N GLN A 195 -21.42 -4.10 -19.15
CA GLN A 195 -21.27 -4.43 -20.58
C GLN A 195 -20.63 -5.81 -20.81
N ALA A 196 -19.67 -6.20 -19.96
CA ALA A 196 -19.01 -7.51 -20.02
C ALA A 196 -19.99 -8.68 -19.80
N THR A 197 -21.04 -8.48 -19.01
CA THR A 197 -22.03 -9.52 -18.72
C THR A 197 -23.02 -9.70 -19.86
N HIS A 198 -23.38 -8.63 -20.56
CA HIS A 198 -24.23 -8.72 -21.76
C HIS A 198 -23.59 -9.59 -22.85
N GLU A 199 -22.28 -9.48 -23.07
CA GLU A 199 -21.56 -10.31 -24.03
C GLU A 199 -21.48 -11.78 -23.60
N TYR A 200 -21.31 -12.03 -22.30
CA TYR A 200 -21.29 -13.40 -21.74
C TYR A 200 -22.63 -14.12 -21.87
N VAL A 201 -23.74 -13.43 -21.60
CA VAL A 201 -25.09 -14.02 -21.70
C VAL A 201 -25.45 -14.37 -23.14
N GLN A 202 -24.99 -13.60 -24.14
CA GLN A 202 -25.26 -13.88 -25.55
C GLN A 202 -24.50 -15.09 -26.13
N GLN A 203 -23.45 -15.57 -25.44
CA GLN A 203 -22.62 -16.70 -25.88
C GLN A 203 -23.06 -18.05 -25.29
N LYS A 204 -24.03 -18.07 -24.38
CA LYS A 204 -24.64 -19.28 -23.81
C LYS A 204 -25.98 -19.58 -24.44
#